data_AF-A0A931YU27-F1
#
_entry.id   AF-A0A931YU27-F1
#
_cell.length_a   1.000
_cell.length_b   1.000
_cell.length_c   1.000
_cell.angle_alpha   90.00
_cell.angle_beta   90.00
_cell.angle_gamma   90.00
#
_symmetry.space_group_name_H-M   'P 1'
#
loop_
_entity.id
_entity.type
_entity.pdbx_description
1 polymer ?
#
loop_
_entity_poly.entity_id
_entity_poly.type
_entity_poly.pdbx_seq_one_letter_code
_entity_poly.pdbx_strand_id
1 'polypeptide(L)'
;MDDQPAPPRRRRRGPVLLVVVALALVAATAAGAGLWHVSSSPMLCNSCHIMKPYVEAWRTSKHNQVTCVQCHYPPGLRDTIWVKYQALTQVVKWATQTYSSKPFAEVEDGSCLRSGCHDRRLLQGKVTYKRGIIFDHKPHLEEVRRGRQLRCTSCHSQIVVGTHIEVTEDTCFLCHFKGLKTAREIHPIAGCTGCHQAPRGDIRVGSLTFNHEEVVRRGVACQSCHLNVVEGDGAAPRERCFSCHNQPEKLQRHADTPFVHDFHVARHNIECARCHTSIKHRLPPRIGIPTASGGGGAPVLAARALR
;
A
#
# COMPACT_ATOMS: atom_id res chain seq x y z
N MET A 1 19.83 90.75 8.80
CA MET A 1 19.44 89.47 9.41
C MET A 1 18.96 88.58 8.28
N ASP A 2 19.82 87.68 7.82
CA ASP A 2 19.48 86.70 6.78
C ASP A 2 18.75 85.51 7.40
N ASP A 3 17.52 85.24 6.95
CA ASP A 3 16.71 84.11 7.39
C ASP A 3 16.98 82.93 6.44
N GLN A 4 17.62 81.87 6.96
CA GLN A 4 17.94 80.66 6.20
C GLN A 4 16.69 79.76 6.07
N PRO A 5 16.32 79.27 4.87
CA PRO A 5 15.18 78.40 4.72
C PRO A 5 15.46 77.00 5.30
N ALA A 6 14.55 76.50 6.13
CA ALA A 6 14.66 75.19 6.77
C ALA A 6 14.73 74.04 5.73
N PRO A 7 15.56 73.00 5.96
CA PRO A 7 15.74 71.92 4.99
C PRO A 7 14.46 71.08 4.81
N PRO A 8 14.18 70.59 3.59
CA PRO A 8 12.98 69.81 3.32
C PRO A 8 13.03 68.50 4.13
N ARG A 9 12.03 68.30 5.01
CA ARG A 9 11.83 67.04 5.74
C ARG A 9 11.62 65.90 4.73
N ARG A 10 12.70 65.20 4.38
CA ARG A 10 12.66 63.98 3.55
C ARG A 10 11.65 63.03 4.20
N ARG A 11 10.48 62.84 3.56
CA ARG A 11 9.38 62.04 4.12
C ARG A 11 9.92 60.64 4.41
N ARG A 12 10.19 60.31 5.69
CA ARG A 12 10.56 58.98 6.20
C ARG A 12 9.49 57.89 5.94
N ARG A 13 8.47 58.20 5.13
CA ARG A 13 7.34 57.31 4.79
C ARG A 13 7.78 56.15 3.88
N GLY A 14 8.78 56.35 3.03
CA GLY A 14 9.33 55.29 2.15
C GLY A 14 9.87 54.07 2.92
N PRO A 15 10.84 54.23 3.84
CA PRO A 15 11.39 53.10 4.59
C PRO A 15 10.38 52.48 5.57
N VAL A 16 9.48 53.28 6.17
CA VAL A 16 8.42 52.74 7.05
C VAL A 16 7.40 51.90 6.26
N LEU A 17 6.99 52.35 5.07
CA LEU A 17 6.10 51.59 4.20
C LEU A 17 6.76 50.27 3.74
N LEU A 18 8.04 50.29 3.40
CA LEU A 18 8.79 49.08 3.03
C LEU A 18 8.86 48.07 4.18
N VAL A 19 9.09 48.52 5.43
CA VAL A 19 9.09 47.66 6.61
C VAL A 19 7.71 47.06 6.87
N VAL A 20 6.64 47.86 6.75
CA VAL A 20 5.26 47.38 6.92
C VAL A 20 4.89 46.35 5.85
N VAL A 21 5.24 46.60 4.59
CA VAL A 21 5.01 45.64 3.48
C VAL A 21 5.81 44.36 3.70
N ALA A 22 7.07 44.46 4.14
CA ALA A 22 7.89 43.29 4.44
C ALA A 22 7.31 42.46 5.60
N LEU A 23 6.88 43.10 6.69
CA LEU A 23 6.23 42.42 7.82
C LEU A 23 4.90 41.77 7.40
N ALA A 24 4.11 42.44 6.57
CA ALA A 24 2.86 41.88 6.04
C ALA A 24 3.11 40.66 5.15
N LEU A 25 4.14 40.71 4.29
CA LEU A 25 4.55 39.57 3.46
C LEU A 25 5.03 38.40 4.33
N VAL A 26 5.86 38.66 5.34
CA VAL A 26 6.30 37.63 6.29
C VAL A 26 5.11 37.01 7.02
N ALA A 27 4.21 37.82 7.56
CA ALA A 27 3.00 37.33 8.22
C ALA A 27 2.11 36.51 7.29
N ALA A 28 1.90 36.96 6.05
CA ALA A 28 1.12 36.23 5.04
C ALA A 28 1.78 34.88 4.68
N THR A 29 3.11 34.84 4.52
CA THR A 29 3.84 33.59 4.26
C THR A 29 3.77 32.63 5.44
N ALA A 30 3.91 33.12 6.67
CA ALA A 30 3.80 32.31 7.88
C ALA A 30 2.37 31.74 8.05
N ALA A 31 1.35 32.57 7.85
CA ALA A 31 -0.05 32.14 7.86
C ALA A 31 -0.35 31.10 6.77
N GLY A 32 0.16 31.32 5.55
CA GLY A 32 0.04 30.36 4.44
C GLY A 32 0.71 29.02 4.73
N ALA A 33 1.92 29.03 5.29
CA ALA A 33 2.63 27.81 5.71
C ALA A 33 1.90 27.07 6.84
N GLY A 34 1.36 27.81 7.82
CA GLY A 34 0.55 27.24 8.89
C GLY A 34 -0.71 26.55 8.36
N LEU A 35 -1.46 27.23 7.49
CA LEU A 35 -2.66 26.67 6.87
C LEU A 35 -2.33 25.43 6.02
N TRP A 36 -1.21 25.47 5.30
CA TRP A 36 -0.73 24.32 4.55
C TRP A 36 -0.45 23.12 5.44
N HIS A 37 0.22 23.33 6.57
CA HIS A 37 0.58 22.25 7.50
C HIS A 37 -0.67 21.65 8.17
N VAL A 38 -1.59 22.49 8.63
CA VAL A 38 -2.87 22.04 9.21
C VAL A 38 -3.71 21.27 8.20
N SER A 39 -3.84 21.80 6.98
CA SER A 39 -4.60 21.16 5.88
C SER A 39 -4.08 19.79 5.47
N SER A 40 -2.84 19.48 5.84
CA SER A 40 -2.12 18.27 5.46
C SER A 40 -1.88 17.33 6.66
N SER A 41 -2.43 17.68 7.83
CA SER A 41 -2.24 16.95 9.07
C SER A 41 -3.20 15.75 9.18
N PRO A 42 -2.76 14.62 9.77
CA PRO A 42 -3.65 13.49 10.07
C PRO A 42 -4.83 13.87 10.97
N MET A 43 -4.70 14.92 11.79
CA MET A 43 -5.79 15.42 12.64
C MET A 43 -6.97 15.95 11.82
N LEU A 44 -6.69 16.73 10.78
CA LEU A 44 -7.76 17.19 9.88
C LEU A 44 -8.39 16.01 9.13
N CYS A 45 -7.58 15.06 8.67
CA CYS A 45 -8.12 13.85 8.03
C CYS A 45 -9.04 13.07 8.98
N ASN A 46 -8.66 12.94 10.26
CA ASN A 46 -9.45 12.25 11.27
C ASN A 46 -10.76 12.98 11.65
N SER A 47 -10.92 14.26 11.30
CA SER A 47 -12.17 14.99 11.53
C SER A 47 -13.33 14.46 10.66
N CYS A 48 -13.00 13.83 9.52
CA CYS A 48 -13.97 13.18 8.65
C CYS A 48 -14.23 11.74 9.15
N HIS A 49 -15.50 11.36 9.38
CA HIS A 49 -15.82 10.01 9.87
C HIS A 49 -15.32 8.89 8.93
N ILE A 50 -15.26 9.15 7.61
CA ILE A 50 -14.92 8.14 6.61
C ILE A 50 -13.44 7.78 6.65
N MET A 51 -12.62 8.69 7.17
CA MET A 51 -11.18 8.52 7.27
C MET A 51 -10.74 7.84 8.56
N LYS A 52 -11.59 7.79 9.60
CA LYS A 52 -11.27 7.16 10.90
C LYS A 52 -10.65 5.76 10.79
N PRO A 53 -11.24 4.77 10.07
CA PRO A 53 -10.64 3.44 9.97
C PRO A 53 -9.27 3.45 9.28
N TYR A 54 -9.05 4.35 8.33
CA TYR A 54 -7.75 4.51 7.65
C TYR A 54 -6.72 5.16 8.56
N VAL A 55 -7.10 6.14 9.38
CA VAL A 55 -6.23 6.75 10.38
C VAL A 55 -5.83 5.73 11.46
N GLU A 56 -6.77 4.88 11.90
CA GLU A 56 -6.49 3.79 12.84
C GLU A 56 -5.52 2.76 12.26
N ALA A 57 -5.75 2.31 11.02
CA ALA A 57 -4.86 1.40 10.31
C ALA A 57 -3.47 2.02 10.03
N TRP A 58 -3.41 3.34 9.81
CA TRP A 58 -2.16 4.07 9.65
C TRP A 58 -1.36 4.12 10.96
N ARG A 59 -2.01 4.35 12.11
CA ARG A 59 -1.35 4.40 13.43
C ARG A 59 -0.62 3.10 13.78
N THR A 60 -1.14 1.96 13.35
CA THR A 60 -0.55 0.63 13.59
C THR A 60 0.43 0.20 12.48
N SER A 61 0.50 0.94 11.37
CA SER A 61 1.38 0.64 10.25
C SER A 61 2.86 0.95 10.54
N LYS A 62 3.75 0.44 9.69
CA LYS A 62 5.18 0.81 9.70
C LYS A 62 5.45 2.24 9.26
N HIS A 63 4.45 2.91 8.67
CA HIS A 63 4.55 4.29 8.17
C HIS A 63 3.79 5.29 9.07
N ASN A 64 3.53 4.94 10.33
CA ASN A 64 2.77 5.78 11.27
C ASN A 64 3.45 7.11 11.68
N GLN A 65 4.69 7.34 11.23
CA GLN A 65 5.41 8.60 11.39
C GLN A 65 5.42 9.46 10.10
N VAL A 66 4.87 8.93 9.00
CA VAL A 66 4.75 9.62 7.71
C VAL A 66 3.33 10.17 7.59
N THR A 67 3.20 11.45 7.26
CA THR A 67 1.88 12.08 7.09
C THR A 67 1.17 11.55 5.85
N CYS A 68 -0.17 11.51 5.87
CA CYS A 68 -0.99 10.96 4.79
C CYS A 68 -0.64 11.58 3.42
N VAL A 69 -0.45 12.91 3.39
CA VAL A 69 -0.15 13.66 2.16
C VAL A 69 1.21 13.32 1.57
N GLN A 70 2.17 12.81 2.37
CA GLN A 70 3.48 12.46 1.82
C GLN A 70 3.39 11.27 0.86
N CYS A 71 2.39 10.41 1.01
CA CYS A 71 2.12 9.31 0.08
C CYS A 71 1.07 9.71 -0.96
N HIS A 72 -0.03 10.34 -0.52
CA HIS A 72 -1.18 10.61 -1.38
C HIS A 72 -1.02 11.83 -2.29
N TYR A 73 -0.06 12.72 -2.04
CA TYR A 73 0.21 13.86 -2.92
C TYR A 73 1.52 13.58 -3.68
N PRO A 74 1.47 13.40 -5.00
CA PRO A 74 2.65 13.08 -5.81
C PRO A 74 3.71 14.19 -5.73
N PRO A 75 5.00 13.84 -5.83
CA PRO A 75 6.07 14.82 -5.82
C PRO A 75 5.97 15.72 -7.06
N GLY A 76 6.01 17.03 -6.87
CA GLY A 76 5.89 18.00 -7.96
C GLY A 76 4.87 19.08 -7.62
N LEU A 77 5.24 20.34 -7.84
CA LEU A 77 4.42 21.48 -7.43
C LEU A 77 3.05 21.48 -8.12
N ARG A 78 3.01 21.19 -9.43
CA ARG A 78 1.77 21.17 -10.23
C ARG A 78 0.82 20.07 -9.75
N ASP A 79 1.33 18.85 -9.59
CA ASP A 79 0.50 17.70 -9.21
C ASP A 79 0.03 17.80 -7.76
N THR A 80 0.88 18.32 -6.87
CA THR A 80 0.47 18.63 -5.48
C THR A 80 -0.65 19.68 -5.44
N ILE A 81 -0.56 20.75 -6.25
CA ILE A 81 -1.62 21.77 -6.34
C ILE A 81 -2.91 21.16 -6.89
N TRP A 82 -2.81 20.31 -7.93
CA TRP A 82 -3.94 19.63 -8.52
C TRP A 82 -4.66 18.73 -7.51
N VAL A 83 -3.94 17.90 -6.76
CA VAL A 83 -4.54 17.04 -5.75
C VAL A 83 -5.12 17.85 -4.58
N LYS A 84 -4.51 19.00 -4.21
CA LYS A 84 -5.12 19.91 -3.23
C LYS A 84 -6.43 20.52 -3.73
N TYR A 85 -6.50 20.90 -5.00
CA TYR A 85 -7.75 21.35 -5.62
C TYR A 85 -8.80 20.24 -5.59
N GLN A 86 -8.44 19.00 -5.94
CA GLN A 86 -9.33 17.85 -5.81
C GLN A 86 -9.77 17.61 -4.36
N ALA A 87 -8.89 17.81 -3.37
CA ALA A 87 -9.21 17.65 -1.95
C ALA A 87 -10.29 18.64 -1.49
N LEU A 88 -10.32 19.87 -2.03
CA LEU A 88 -11.41 20.82 -1.77
C LEU A 88 -12.76 20.26 -2.21
N THR A 89 -12.82 19.54 -3.34
CA THR A 89 -14.06 18.90 -3.79
C THR A 89 -14.52 17.79 -2.84
N GLN A 90 -13.59 17.13 -2.14
CA GLN A 90 -13.94 16.13 -1.13
C GLN A 90 -14.54 16.77 0.12
N VAL A 91 -14.07 17.96 0.52
CA VAL A 91 -14.68 18.74 1.61
C VAL A 91 -16.11 19.14 1.24
N VAL A 92 -16.33 19.61 0.00
CA VAL A 92 -17.67 19.91 -0.50
C VAL A 92 -18.56 18.66 -0.46
N LYS A 93 -18.09 17.54 -1.02
CA LYS A 93 -18.83 16.26 -1.00
C LYS A 93 -19.15 15.79 0.41
N TRP A 94 -18.24 15.98 1.37
CA TRP A 94 -18.47 15.68 2.78
C TRP A 94 -19.57 16.58 3.36
N ALA A 95 -19.51 17.89 3.10
CA ALA A 95 -20.49 18.86 3.57
C ALA A 95 -21.89 18.62 2.98
N THR A 96 -21.96 18.22 1.70
CA THR A 96 -23.21 17.89 1.01
C THR A 96 -23.65 16.43 1.18
N GLN A 97 -22.87 15.62 1.89
CA GLN A 97 -23.09 14.18 2.08
C GLN A 97 -23.15 13.36 0.77
N THR A 98 -22.56 13.85 -0.32
CA THR A 98 -22.54 13.18 -1.64
C THR A 98 -21.24 12.41 -1.90
N TYR A 99 -20.62 11.86 -0.86
CA TYR A 99 -19.37 11.10 -0.95
C TYR A 99 -19.63 9.59 -1.09
N SER A 100 -18.70 8.87 -1.71
CA SER A 100 -18.72 7.40 -1.78
C SER A 100 -18.27 6.80 -0.45
N SER A 101 -18.89 5.69 -0.03
CA SER A 101 -18.49 4.93 1.18
C SER A 101 -17.15 4.18 1.02
N LYS A 102 -16.59 4.14 -0.19
CA LYS A 102 -15.32 3.47 -0.51
C LYS A 102 -14.35 4.48 -1.13
N PRO A 103 -13.71 5.34 -0.33
CA PRO A 103 -12.70 6.25 -0.86
C PRO A 103 -11.53 5.44 -1.40
N PHE A 104 -11.07 5.81 -2.58
CA PHE A 104 -9.86 5.27 -3.20
C PHE A 104 -8.95 6.44 -3.53
N ALA A 105 -7.66 6.27 -3.27
CA ALA A 105 -6.65 7.23 -3.63
C ALA A 105 -5.51 6.50 -4.32
N GLU A 106 -5.21 6.95 -5.53
CA GLU A 106 -4.08 6.49 -6.30
C GLU A 106 -2.79 7.01 -5.66
N VAL A 107 -1.81 6.12 -5.46
CA VAL A 107 -0.50 6.48 -4.90
C VAL A 107 0.54 6.15 -5.95
N GLU A 108 1.21 7.19 -6.45
CA GLU A 108 2.27 7.05 -7.45
C GLU A 108 3.57 6.54 -6.83
N ASP A 109 4.34 5.76 -7.61
CA ASP A 109 5.67 5.27 -7.19
C ASP A 109 6.60 6.43 -6.79
N GLY A 110 6.45 7.60 -7.42
CA GLY A 110 7.21 8.80 -7.09
C GLY A 110 7.00 9.27 -5.64
N SER A 111 5.83 9.03 -5.06
CA SER A 111 5.57 9.33 -3.65
C SER A 111 6.39 8.44 -2.73
N CYS A 112 6.61 7.18 -3.10
CA CYS A 112 7.45 6.25 -2.34
C CYS A 112 8.95 6.61 -2.51
N LEU A 113 9.34 7.00 -3.72
CA LEU A 113 10.73 7.27 -4.11
C LEU A 113 11.20 8.71 -3.87
N ARG A 114 10.41 9.53 -3.16
CA ARG A 114 10.80 10.90 -2.85
C ARG A 114 11.96 10.95 -1.88
N SER A 115 12.68 12.07 -1.92
CA SER A 115 13.77 12.36 -0.99
C SER A 115 13.32 12.20 0.46
N GLY A 116 14.09 11.43 1.25
CA GLY A 116 13.78 11.13 2.66
C GLY A 116 12.84 9.95 2.88
N CYS A 117 12.40 9.25 1.82
CA CYS A 117 11.63 8.00 1.90
C CYS A 117 12.45 6.81 1.40
N HIS A 118 12.12 6.22 0.23
CA HIS A 118 12.86 5.08 -0.32
C HIS A 118 13.81 5.49 -1.45
N ASP A 119 15.11 5.36 -1.23
CA ASP A 119 16.09 5.47 -2.32
C ASP A 119 16.00 4.29 -3.28
N ARG A 120 16.09 4.54 -4.59
CA ARG A 120 16.13 3.49 -5.63
C ARG A 120 17.23 2.45 -5.39
N ARG A 121 18.33 2.83 -4.74
CA ARG A 121 19.41 1.91 -4.35
C ARG A 121 18.93 0.85 -3.35
N LEU A 122 17.99 1.17 -2.46
CA LEU A 122 17.43 0.23 -1.48
C LEU A 122 16.54 -0.85 -2.13
N LEU A 123 16.22 -0.69 -3.42
CA LEU A 123 15.49 -1.67 -4.21
C LEU A 123 16.41 -2.69 -4.89
N GLN A 124 17.74 -2.60 -4.69
CA GLN A 124 18.69 -3.52 -5.29
C GLN A 124 18.92 -4.73 -4.39
N GLY A 125 18.81 -5.92 -4.97
CA GLY A 125 19.13 -7.18 -4.32
C GLY A 125 17.95 -7.85 -3.62
N LYS A 126 18.28 -8.93 -2.92
CA LYS A 126 17.30 -9.81 -2.28
C LYS A 126 17.03 -9.37 -0.85
N VAL A 127 15.75 -9.24 -0.51
CA VAL A 127 15.26 -8.99 0.84
C VAL A 127 14.55 -10.24 1.38
N THR A 128 14.65 -10.46 2.68
CA THR A 128 13.90 -11.51 3.36
C THR A 128 12.65 -10.92 4.00
N TYR A 129 11.50 -11.30 3.46
CA TYR A 129 10.19 -11.06 4.03
C TYR A 129 9.77 -12.23 4.95
N LYS A 130 8.68 -12.04 5.70
CA LYS A 130 8.12 -12.97 6.69
C LYS A 130 8.32 -14.44 6.32
N ARG A 131 8.64 -15.27 7.32
CA ARG A 131 8.77 -16.74 7.17
C ARG A 131 9.85 -17.17 6.16
N GLY A 132 10.84 -16.33 5.90
CA GLY A 132 11.98 -16.66 5.02
C GLY A 132 11.68 -16.51 3.54
N ILE A 133 10.66 -15.74 3.16
CA ILE A 133 10.37 -15.43 1.76
C ILE A 133 11.44 -14.47 1.24
N ILE A 134 12.18 -14.89 0.24
CA ILE A 134 13.20 -14.13 -0.47
C ILE A 134 12.52 -13.41 -1.64
N PHE A 135 12.69 -12.10 -1.71
CA PHE A 135 12.12 -11.26 -2.76
C PHE A 135 13.16 -10.32 -3.33
N ASP A 136 13.09 -10.02 -4.63
CA ASP A 136 13.97 -9.06 -5.31
C ASP A 136 13.12 -8.04 -6.07
N HIS A 137 13.28 -6.75 -5.78
CA HIS A 137 12.46 -5.72 -6.40
C HIS A 137 12.83 -5.49 -7.87
N LYS A 138 14.09 -5.66 -8.25
CA LYS A 138 14.58 -5.38 -9.60
C LYS A 138 13.79 -6.13 -10.68
N PRO A 139 13.70 -7.47 -10.65
CA PRO A 139 12.94 -8.21 -11.66
C PRO A 139 11.44 -7.94 -11.60
N HIS A 140 10.89 -7.38 -10.52
CA HIS A 140 9.45 -7.11 -10.39
C HIS A 140 9.07 -5.69 -10.80
N LEU A 141 9.97 -4.71 -10.62
CA LEU A 141 9.68 -3.29 -10.86
C LEU A 141 10.39 -2.72 -12.09
N GLU A 142 11.56 -3.22 -12.49
CA GLU A 142 12.28 -2.70 -13.66
C GLU A 142 11.93 -3.42 -14.96
N GLU A 143 11.41 -4.65 -14.87
CA GLU A 143 11.09 -5.48 -16.02
C GLU A 143 9.58 -5.67 -16.17
N VAL A 144 9.12 -5.68 -17.42
CA VAL A 144 7.75 -6.08 -17.73
C VAL A 144 7.62 -7.59 -17.51
N ARG A 145 6.76 -7.99 -16.56
CA ARG A 145 6.53 -9.40 -16.23
C ARG A 145 5.19 -9.86 -16.76
N ARG A 146 5.23 -10.84 -17.68
CA ARG A 146 4.03 -11.42 -18.31
C ARG A 146 3.11 -10.35 -18.93
N GLY A 147 3.72 -9.34 -19.57
CA GLY A 147 3.02 -8.22 -20.21
C GLY A 147 2.46 -7.17 -19.25
N ARG A 148 2.96 -7.12 -18.00
CA ARG A 148 2.48 -6.18 -16.97
C ARG A 148 3.66 -5.45 -16.34
N GLN A 149 3.55 -4.14 -16.20
CA GLN A 149 4.43 -3.33 -15.39
C GLN A 149 3.84 -3.24 -13.98
N LEU A 150 4.59 -3.69 -12.97
CA LEU A 150 4.15 -3.60 -11.58
C LEU A 150 4.52 -2.24 -10.99
N ARG A 151 3.82 -1.90 -9.91
CA ARG A 151 3.93 -0.67 -9.13
C ARG A 151 4.22 -0.99 -7.68
N CYS A 152 4.68 -0.01 -6.90
CA CYS A 152 4.93 -0.22 -5.47
C CYS A 152 3.66 -0.74 -4.75
N THR A 153 2.50 -0.16 -5.06
CA THR A 153 1.20 -0.54 -4.49
C THR A 153 0.64 -1.86 -5.01
N SER A 154 1.22 -2.45 -6.07
CA SER A 154 0.85 -3.80 -6.51
C SER A 154 1.10 -4.83 -5.39
N CYS A 155 2.19 -4.65 -4.64
CA CYS A 155 2.54 -5.48 -3.49
C CYS A 155 2.24 -4.77 -2.16
N HIS A 156 2.60 -3.50 -2.02
CA HIS A 156 2.35 -2.68 -0.83
C HIS A 156 0.94 -2.08 -0.84
N SER A 157 -0.06 -2.95 -0.74
CA SER A 157 -1.47 -2.58 -0.90
C SER A 157 -2.11 -2.05 0.40
N GLN A 158 -3.26 -1.42 0.26
CA GLN A 158 -4.12 -0.92 1.36
C GLN A 158 -5.31 -1.87 1.63
N ILE A 159 -5.32 -3.08 1.05
CA ILE A 159 -6.45 -4.02 1.15
C ILE A 159 -6.48 -4.73 2.50
N VAL A 160 -5.35 -4.82 3.20
CA VAL A 160 -5.25 -5.54 4.47
C VAL A 160 -6.03 -4.78 5.54
N VAL A 161 -7.15 -5.36 5.97
CA VAL A 161 -8.01 -4.75 7.01
C VAL A 161 -7.20 -4.56 8.29
N GLY A 162 -7.14 -3.32 8.76
CA GLY A 162 -6.46 -2.96 10.01
C GLY A 162 -4.99 -2.58 9.85
N THR A 163 -4.41 -2.67 8.65
CA THR A 163 -3.07 -2.11 8.36
C THR A 163 -3.11 -1.21 7.13
N HIS A 164 -2.27 -0.18 7.12
CA HIS A 164 -2.21 0.78 6.02
C HIS A 164 -0.86 0.67 5.31
N ILE A 165 -0.88 0.29 4.02
CA ILE A 165 0.31 0.05 3.18
C ILE A 165 1.17 -1.08 3.77
N GLU A 166 0.80 -2.31 3.45
CA GLU A 166 1.54 -3.53 3.82
C GLU A 166 1.71 -4.46 2.61
N VAL A 167 2.81 -5.21 2.60
CA VAL A 167 3.02 -6.26 1.60
C VAL A 167 1.91 -7.30 1.70
N THR A 168 1.17 -7.45 0.62
CA THR A 168 0.05 -8.40 0.49
C THR A 168 0.52 -9.67 -0.18
N GLU A 169 0.69 -10.75 0.59
CA GLU A 169 1.21 -12.04 0.10
C GLU A 169 0.38 -12.63 -1.04
N ASP A 170 -0.93 -12.35 -1.06
CA ASP A 170 -1.86 -12.77 -2.12
C ASP A 170 -1.39 -12.33 -3.52
N THR A 171 -0.77 -11.14 -3.65
CA THR A 171 -0.22 -10.67 -4.93
C THR A 171 0.85 -11.62 -5.47
N CYS A 172 1.73 -12.12 -4.60
CA CYS A 172 2.77 -13.07 -4.98
C CYS A 172 2.12 -14.35 -5.53
N PHE A 173 1.13 -14.86 -4.82
CA PHE A 173 0.43 -16.11 -5.14
C PHE A 173 -0.39 -15.99 -6.44
N LEU A 174 -1.06 -14.85 -6.65
CA LEU A 174 -1.78 -14.54 -7.89
C LEU A 174 -0.88 -14.60 -9.12
N CYS A 175 0.33 -14.07 -9.04
CA CYS A 175 1.25 -14.11 -10.18
C CYS A 175 1.88 -15.50 -10.36
N HIS A 176 2.36 -16.11 -9.26
CA HIS A 176 3.20 -17.30 -9.30
C HIS A 176 2.44 -18.63 -9.30
N PHE A 177 1.14 -18.65 -8.99
CA PHE A 177 0.33 -19.89 -8.97
C PHE A 177 -0.90 -19.88 -9.89
N LYS A 178 -1.44 -18.71 -10.28
CA LYS A 178 -2.65 -18.66 -11.13
C LYS A 178 -2.44 -19.40 -12.46
N GLY A 179 -3.30 -20.40 -12.69
CA GLY A 179 -3.26 -21.23 -13.91
C GLY A 179 -2.12 -22.26 -13.93
N LEU A 180 -1.43 -22.48 -12.81
CA LEU A 180 -0.26 -23.37 -12.71
C LEU A 180 -0.49 -24.60 -11.82
N LYS A 181 -1.72 -24.80 -11.35
CA LYS A 181 -2.15 -25.97 -10.58
C LYS A 181 -2.99 -26.88 -11.47
N THR A 182 -2.58 -28.14 -11.63
CA THR A 182 -3.29 -29.18 -12.39
C THR A 182 -3.50 -30.39 -11.50
N ALA A 183 -4.75 -30.65 -11.10
CA ALA A 183 -5.14 -31.75 -10.20
C ALA A 183 -4.26 -31.87 -8.93
N ARG A 184 -3.15 -32.61 -8.99
CA ARG A 184 -2.20 -32.85 -7.88
C ARG A 184 -0.85 -32.17 -8.06
N GLU A 185 -0.57 -31.61 -9.23
CA GLU A 185 0.72 -30.99 -9.54
C GLU A 185 0.60 -29.47 -9.53
N ILE A 186 1.69 -28.85 -9.11
CA ILE A 186 1.85 -27.40 -9.15
C ILE A 186 3.26 -27.08 -9.61
N HIS A 187 3.36 -26.22 -10.62
CA HIS A 187 4.61 -25.77 -11.22
C HIS A 187 4.70 -24.24 -11.14
N PRO A 188 5.12 -23.68 -9.99
CA PRO A 188 5.21 -22.23 -9.82
C PRO A 188 6.22 -21.62 -10.80
N ILE A 189 6.02 -20.37 -11.20
CA ILE A 189 6.87 -19.67 -12.20
C ILE A 189 8.38 -19.72 -11.88
N ALA A 190 8.74 -19.74 -10.61
CA ALA A 190 10.13 -19.78 -10.14
C ALA A 190 10.49 -21.08 -9.39
N GLY A 191 9.66 -22.12 -9.54
CA GLY A 191 9.70 -23.32 -8.70
C GLY A 191 9.36 -23.02 -7.24
N CYS A 192 9.37 -24.07 -6.41
CA CYS A 192 9.08 -23.94 -4.97
C CYS A 192 10.14 -23.09 -4.23
N THR A 193 11.41 -23.22 -4.64
CA THR A 193 12.54 -22.56 -3.98
C THR A 193 12.81 -21.14 -4.47
N GLY A 194 12.04 -20.66 -5.46
CA GLY A 194 12.13 -19.28 -5.94
C GLY A 194 11.74 -18.25 -4.88
N CYS A 195 10.84 -18.62 -3.95
CA CYS A 195 10.40 -17.74 -2.87
C CYS A 195 10.98 -18.14 -1.52
N HIS A 196 11.05 -19.42 -1.14
CA HIS A 196 11.57 -19.80 0.18
C HIS A 196 12.46 -21.03 0.07
N GLN A 197 13.52 -21.08 0.87
CA GLN A 197 14.43 -22.23 0.87
C GLN A 197 13.86 -23.38 1.69
N ALA A 198 14.24 -24.59 1.30
CA ALA A 198 13.99 -25.79 2.10
C ALA A 198 14.71 -25.69 3.45
N PRO A 199 14.11 -26.14 4.56
CA PRO A 199 14.82 -26.30 5.82
C PRO A 199 16.06 -27.19 5.66
N ARG A 200 17.12 -26.87 6.40
CA ARG A 200 18.34 -27.69 6.48
C ARG A 200 18.33 -28.53 7.74
N GLY A 201 18.99 -29.68 7.68
CA GLY A 201 19.10 -30.59 8.81
C GLY A 201 17.81 -31.33 9.15
N ASP A 202 17.74 -31.81 10.39
CA ASP A 202 16.66 -32.65 10.88
C ASP A 202 15.40 -31.84 11.19
N ILE A 203 14.28 -32.28 10.65
CA ILE A 203 12.97 -31.72 10.93
C ILE A 203 12.05 -32.78 11.52
N ARG A 204 11.09 -32.32 12.33
CA ARG A 204 10.06 -33.16 12.93
C ARG A 204 8.69 -32.84 12.35
N VAL A 205 8.06 -33.83 11.73
CA VAL A 205 6.69 -33.77 11.20
C VAL A 205 5.86 -34.86 11.87
N GLY A 206 5.03 -34.47 12.83
CA GLY A 206 4.29 -35.43 13.66
C GLY A 206 5.25 -36.25 14.53
N SER A 207 5.17 -37.58 14.43
CA SER A 207 6.08 -38.53 15.07
C SER A 207 7.36 -38.80 14.26
N LEU A 208 7.41 -38.40 12.99
CA LEU A 208 8.54 -38.65 12.11
C LEU A 208 9.60 -37.56 12.27
N THR A 209 10.85 -37.98 12.47
CA THR A 209 12.03 -37.11 12.37
C THR A 209 12.86 -37.59 11.19
N PHE A 210 13.22 -36.68 10.30
CA PHE A 210 14.08 -36.98 9.15
C PHE A 210 14.87 -35.74 8.74
N ASN A 211 15.99 -35.96 8.06
CA ASN A 211 16.81 -34.89 7.54
C ASN A 211 16.20 -34.34 6.23
N HIS A 212 15.72 -33.09 6.23
CA HIS A 212 15.06 -32.51 5.06
C HIS A 212 16.05 -32.20 3.93
N GLU A 213 17.28 -31.83 4.28
CA GLU A 213 18.34 -31.57 3.31
C GLU A 213 18.67 -32.83 2.51
N GLU A 214 18.67 -34.00 3.16
CA GLU A 214 18.86 -35.29 2.49
C GLU A 214 17.75 -35.62 1.48
N VAL A 215 16.49 -35.31 1.83
CA VAL A 215 15.34 -35.52 0.94
C VAL A 215 15.48 -34.66 -0.32
N VAL A 216 15.89 -33.40 -0.17
CA VAL A 216 16.15 -32.49 -1.29
C VAL A 216 17.35 -32.98 -2.11
N ARG A 217 18.44 -33.41 -1.46
CA ARG A 217 19.65 -33.93 -2.11
C ARG A 217 19.37 -35.15 -2.99
N ARG A 218 18.43 -36.00 -2.57
CA ARG A 218 17.98 -37.18 -3.33
C ARG A 218 16.99 -36.86 -4.46
N GLY A 219 16.63 -35.59 -4.66
CA GLY A 219 15.72 -35.18 -5.73
C GLY A 219 14.27 -35.60 -5.52
N VAL A 220 13.84 -35.88 -4.28
CA VAL A 220 12.44 -36.20 -3.99
C VAL A 220 11.57 -34.98 -4.29
N ALA A 221 10.53 -35.17 -5.09
CA ALA A 221 9.63 -34.09 -5.49
C ALA A 221 8.96 -33.44 -4.27
N CYS A 222 8.93 -32.10 -4.22
CA CYS A 222 8.35 -31.38 -3.08
C CYS A 222 6.89 -31.76 -2.84
N GLN A 223 6.13 -32.01 -3.93
CA GLN A 223 4.72 -32.36 -3.86
C GLN A 223 4.48 -33.76 -3.26
N SER A 224 5.51 -34.61 -3.11
CA SER A 224 5.39 -35.90 -2.42
C SER A 224 5.01 -35.74 -0.94
N CYS A 225 5.39 -34.62 -0.32
CA CYS A 225 5.06 -34.32 1.08
C CYS A 225 4.20 -33.04 1.22
N HIS A 226 4.45 -32.03 0.40
CA HIS A 226 3.77 -30.73 0.45
C HIS A 226 2.49 -30.72 -0.40
N LEU A 227 1.51 -31.50 0.04
CA LEU A 227 0.22 -31.65 -0.61
C LEU A 227 -0.71 -30.47 -0.30
N ASN A 228 -1.52 -30.07 -1.28
CA ASN A 228 -2.58 -29.07 -1.13
C ASN A 228 -2.12 -27.74 -0.52
N VAL A 229 -0.87 -27.35 -0.77
CA VAL A 229 -0.30 -26.12 -0.22
C VAL A 229 -0.81 -24.85 -0.88
N VAL A 230 -1.58 -24.97 -1.97
CA VAL A 230 -2.20 -23.85 -2.68
C VAL A 230 -3.71 -24.08 -2.80
N GLU A 231 -4.48 -23.12 -2.32
CA GLU A 231 -5.94 -23.11 -2.25
C GLU A 231 -6.46 -21.85 -2.96
N GLY A 232 -7.46 -21.99 -3.84
CA GLY A 232 -7.95 -20.91 -4.71
C GLY A 232 -7.33 -20.92 -6.11
N ASP A 233 -7.95 -20.18 -7.03
CA ASP A 233 -7.60 -20.14 -8.46
C ASP A 233 -7.18 -18.74 -8.95
N GLY A 234 -7.41 -17.71 -8.14
CA GLY A 234 -7.14 -16.32 -8.49
C GLY A 234 -7.99 -15.82 -9.66
N ALA A 235 -9.17 -16.38 -9.93
CA ALA A 235 -10.10 -15.92 -10.96
C ALA A 235 -10.38 -14.41 -10.89
N ALA A 236 -10.61 -13.78 -12.04
CA ALA A 236 -11.01 -12.37 -12.13
C ALA A 236 -12.47 -12.27 -12.62
N PRO A 237 -13.45 -12.57 -11.75
CA PRO A 237 -14.85 -12.64 -12.11
C PRO A 237 -15.36 -11.27 -12.58
N ARG A 238 -16.22 -11.27 -13.60
CA ARG A 238 -16.73 -10.04 -14.24
C ARG A 238 -17.50 -9.16 -13.25
N GLU A 239 -18.07 -9.77 -12.21
CA GLU A 239 -18.82 -9.12 -11.16
C GLU A 239 -17.98 -8.12 -10.37
N ARG A 240 -16.67 -8.37 -10.24
CA ARG A 240 -15.77 -7.43 -9.55
C ARG A 240 -15.61 -6.10 -10.30
N CYS A 241 -15.78 -6.10 -11.61
CA CYS A 241 -15.72 -4.88 -12.41
C CYS A 241 -16.86 -3.91 -12.05
N PHE A 242 -18.00 -4.43 -11.59
CA PHE A 242 -19.16 -3.61 -11.19
C PHE A 242 -18.93 -2.79 -9.91
N SER A 243 -17.84 -3.05 -9.18
CA SER A 243 -17.46 -2.21 -8.04
C SER A 243 -17.08 -0.78 -8.43
N CYS A 244 -16.69 -0.56 -9.70
CA CYS A 244 -16.32 0.75 -10.24
C CYS A 244 -17.04 1.08 -11.56
N HIS A 245 -17.33 0.10 -12.40
CA HIS A 245 -17.96 0.30 -13.71
C HIS A 245 -19.43 -0.13 -13.69
N ASN A 246 -20.34 0.80 -13.95
CA ASN A 246 -21.78 0.53 -14.06
C ASN A 246 -22.32 0.60 -15.50
N GLN A 247 -21.43 0.75 -16.49
CA GLN A 247 -21.76 0.87 -17.92
C GLN A 247 -21.26 -0.36 -18.68
N PRO A 248 -22.13 -1.08 -19.44
CA PRO A 248 -21.75 -2.28 -20.19
C PRO A 248 -20.61 -2.05 -21.20
N GLU A 249 -20.53 -0.87 -21.79
CA GLU A 249 -19.53 -0.50 -22.80
C GLU A 249 -18.11 -0.55 -22.22
N LYS A 250 -17.96 -0.19 -20.93
CA LYS A 250 -16.68 -0.25 -20.21
C LYS A 250 -16.21 -1.68 -19.97
N LEU A 251 -17.08 -2.68 -20.13
CA LEU A 251 -16.80 -4.08 -19.87
C LEU A 251 -16.63 -4.92 -21.14
N GLN A 252 -16.74 -4.31 -22.33
CA GLN A 252 -16.57 -5.00 -23.61
C GLN A 252 -15.17 -5.62 -23.75
N ARG A 253 -14.15 -4.95 -23.19
CA ARG A 253 -12.75 -5.39 -23.24
C ARG A 253 -12.32 -6.22 -22.03
N HIS A 254 -13.25 -6.81 -21.30
CA HIS A 254 -12.93 -7.64 -20.11
C HIS A 254 -11.99 -8.82 -20.45
N ALA A 255 -12.15 -9.44 -21.63
CA ALA A 255 -11.28 -10.53 -22.08
C ALA A 255 -9.89 -10.07 -22.53
N ASP A 256 -9.70 -8.78 -22.82
CA ASP A 256 -8.42 -8.19 -23.25
C ASP A 256 -7.50 -8.00 -22.03
N THR A 257 -6.89 -9.11 -21.62
CA THR A 257 -6.04 -9.18 -20.42
C THR A 257 -4.86 -8.20 -20.46
N PRO A 258 -4.12 -8.00 -21.58
CA PRO A 258 -3.07 -7.00 -21.67
C PRO A 258 -3.59 -5.58 -21.42
N PHE A 259 -4.71 -5.20 -22.06
CA PHE A 259 -5.31 -3.88 -21.84
C PHE A 259 -5.76 -3.67 -20.41
N VAL A 260 -6.47 -4.65 -19.82
CA VAL A 260 -6.99 -4.54 -18.46
C VAL A 260 -5.84 -4.30 -17.47
N HIS A 261 -4.74 -5.04 -17.59
CA HIS A 261 -3.60 -4.85 -16.69
C HIS A 261 -2.83 -3.55 -16.96
N ASP A 262 -2.62 -3.16 -18.22
CA ASP A 262 -1.94 -1.91 -18.54
C ASP A 262 -2.73 -0.70 -18.00
N PHE A 263 -4.02 -0.61 -18.33
CA PHE A 263 -4.85 0.51 -17.90
C PHE A 263 -5.02 0.55 -16.38
N HIS A 264 -5.41 -0.55 -15.76
CA HIS A 264 -5.74 -0.54 -14.32
C HIS A 264 -4.50 -0.64 -13.44
N VAL A 265 -3.58 -1.55 -13.72
CA VAL A 265 -2.44 -1.82 -12.82
C VAL A 265 -1.27 -0.88 -13.13
N ALA A 266 -0.87 -0.79 -14.39
CA ALA A 266 0.34 -0.05 -14.75
C ALA A 266 0.13 1.48 -14.79
N ARG A 267 -1.04 1.96 -15.24
CA ARG A 267 -1.31 3.41 -15.36
C ARG A 267 -2.09 4.01 -14.20
N HIS A 268 -2.93 3.22 -13.54
CA HIS A 268 -3.84 3.69 -12.48
C HIS A 268 -3.63 3.02 -11.12
N ASN A 269 -2.55 2.24 -10.99
CA ASN A 269 -2.06 1.63 -9.75
C ASN A 269 -3.14 0.85 -8.96
N ILE A 270 -4.11 0.26 -9.68
CA ILE A 270 -5.18 -0.54 -9.09
C ILE A 270 -4.62 -1.89 -8.64
N GLU A 271 -4.90 -2.23 -7.39
CA GLU A 271 -4.38 -3.43 -6.72
C GLU A 271 -5.04 -4.72 -7.27
N CYS A 272 -4.27 -5.81 -7.36
CA CYS A 272 -4.72 -7.05 -7.99
C CYS A 272 -5.98 -7.65 -7.34
N ALA A 273 -6.07 -7.61 -6.01
CA ALA A 273 -7.18 -8.22 -5.26
C ALA A 273 -8.52 -7.48 -5.43
N ARG A 274 -8.52 -6.28 -6.04
CA ARG A 274 -9.74 -5.58 -6.44
C ARG A 274 -10.48 -6.35 -7.54
N CYS A 275 -9.73 -7.04 -8.40
CA CYS A 275 -10.25 -7.78 -9.54
C CYS A 275 -10.16 -9.29 -9.37
N HIS A 276 -9.18 -9.80 -8.61
CA HIS A 276 -8.94 -11.22 -8.46
C HIS A 276 -9.52 -11.80 -7.15
N THR A 277 -9.98 -13.05 -7.18
CA THR A 277 -10.16 -13.88 -5.98
C THR A 277 -8.80 -14.16 -5.34
N SER A 278 -8.76 -14.49 -4.05
CA SER A 278 -7.49 -14.78 -3.40
C SER A 278 -6.99 -16.19 -3.68
N ILE A 279 -5.67 -16.36 -3.63
CA ILE A 279 -4.98 -17.63 -3.58
C ILE A 279 -4.28 -17.71 -2.23
N LYS A 280 -4.54 -18.75 -1.44
CA LYS A 280 -3.86 -18.98 -0.17
C LYS A 280 -2.73 -19.99 -0.37
N HIS A 281 -1.57 -19.67 0.20
CA HIS A 281 -0.44 -20.59 0.23
C HIS A 281 0.01 -20.86 1.68
N ARG A 282 -0.15 -22.10 2.13
CA ARG A 282 0.18 -22.53 3.48
C ARG A 282 0.39 -24.03 3.55
N LEU A 283 1.19 -24.48 4.51
CA LEU A 283 1.20 -25.89 4.87
C LEU A 283 -0.15 -26.22 5.51
N PRO A 284 -0.82 -27.32 5.09
CA PRO A 284 -2.03 -27.76 5.76
C PRO A 284 -1.75 -28.05 7.24
N PRO A 285 -2.77 -27.96 8.11
CA PRO A 285 -2.64 -28.35 9.51
C PRO A 285 -2.09 -29.77 9.61
N ARG A 286 -1.21 -30.01 10.59
CA ARG A 286 -0.71 -31.36 10.85
C ARG A 286 -1.90 -32.27 11.14
N ILE A 287 -1.99 -33.40 10.42
CA ILE A 287 -3.03 -34.42 10.63
C ILE A 287 -3.09 -34.74 12.13
N GLY A 288 -4.27 -34.57 12.75
CA GLY A 288 -4.49 -34.85 14.18
C GLY A 288 -4.52 -33.65 15.13
N ILE A 289 -4.37 -32.41 14.65
CA ILE A 289 -4.58 -31.20 15.48
C ILE A 289 -5.87 -30.50 15.01
N PRO A 290 -6.90 -30.36 15.86
CA PRO A 290 -8.10 -29.60 15.49
C PRO A 290 -7.70 -28.18 15.11
N THR A 291 -8.09 -27.75 13.91
CA THR A 291 -8.05 -26.33 13.56
C THR A 291 -9.03 -25.62 14.48
N ALA A 292 -8.54 -24.76 15.37
CA ALA A 292 -9.39 -23.89 16.16
C ALA A 292 -10.29 -23.08 15.21
N SER A 293 -11.56 -23.45 15.18
CA SER A 293 -12.61 -22.73 14.48
C SER A 293 -12.83 -21.38 15.15
N GLY A 294 -12.88 -20.33 14.32
CA GLY A 294 -13.48 -19.00 14.55
C GLY A 294 -13.75 -18.57 15.99
N GLY A 295 -12.95 -17.62 16.47
CA GLY A 295 -13.22 -16.90 17.71
C GLY A 295 -14.55 -16.17 17.67
N GLY A 296 -15.49 -16.63 18.49
CA GLY A 296 -16.67 -15.92 18.94
C GLY A 296 -16.83 -16.19 20.43
N GLY A 297 -16.22 -15.36 21.27
CA GLY A 297 -16.28 -15.47 22.71
C GLY A 297 -15.46 -14.37 23.38
N ALA A 298 -16.14 -13.32 23.83
CA ALA A 298 -15.55 -12.23 24.60
C ALA A 298 -14.88 -12.76 25.89
N PRO A 299 -13.76 -12.18 26.33
CA PRO A 299 -13.15 -12.58 27.59
C PRO A 299 -13.99 -12.02 28.75
N VAL A 300 -14.53 -12.91 29.57
CA VAL A 300 -15.10 -12.57 30.87
C VAL A 300 -13.95 -12.12 31.78
N LEU A 301 -14.02 -10.87 32.24
CA LEU A 301 -13.14 -10.31 33.26
C LEU A 301 -13.31 -11.08 34.58
N ALA A 302 -12.30 -11.86 34.96
CA ALA A 302 -12.18 -12.37 36.31
C ALA A 302 -11.69 -11.26 37.24
N ALA A 303 -12.58 -10.76 38.09
CA ALA A 303 -12.25 -9.84 39.16
C ALA A 303 -11.35 -10.55 40.19
N ARG A 304 -10.12 -10.06 40.34
CA ARG A 304 -9.23 -10.41 41.45
C ARG A 304 -9.69 -9.64 42.69
N ALA A 305 -10.24 -10.36 43.67
CA ALA A 305 -10.39 -9.86 45.03
C ALA A 305 -9.01 -9.80 45.70
N LEU A 306 -8.63 -8.62 46.18
CA LEU A 306 -7.51 -8.41 47.09
C LEU A 306 -8.00 -8.70 48.52
N ARG A 307 -7.32 -9.63 49.19
CA ARG A 307 -7.05 -9.59 50.63
C ARG A 307 -5.57 -9.35 50.79
#